data_AF-A0AAN5CX22-F1
#
_entry.id   AF-A0AAN5CX22-F1
#
_cell.length_a   1.000
_cell.length_b   1.000
_cell.length_c   1.000
_cell.angle_alpha   90.00
_cell.angle_beta   90.00
_cell.angle_gamma   90.00
#
_symmetry.space_group_name_H-M   'P 1'
#
loop_
_entity.id
_entity.type
_entity.pdbx_description
1 polymer ?
#
loop_
_entity_poly.entity_id
_entity_poly.type
_entity_poly.pdbx_seq_one_letter_code
_entity_poly.pdbx_strand_id
1 'polypeptide(L)'
;NSALDKECVQGETWMITPDNYWSYGDQWMGTSTIYIYCTTQLQQPTGDGCDTFADDGEDGVCYQVSENAQSWQDAQTTCRDMGATMASIHNQQENSFIRRLAVSKGAVNGLFLGGSIAGKGNQFGWIDGTTWDYDNFYPSFPIGGNGECLTMDTFAASGQWMNIDCGTSFPVACARQAEARPACKPGPWKEGEVIYSPGFPYDATTPCDYFLTVDDGKRVEVEVLVLEANSCCDRLVMEDDVLGGNIVANLTGEVADKIYTTASSNLVRVSWQPDGGVNVRGMMVSSGLIHASCPSGFELVRDGECRGQQSKITSSFAQASTNVISQCASIGGKPIIIHNAEHHYYWRKTAPPTNNGYMILGLICNSNTRQWQWADGSGIDYKPIGGNNGYN
;
A
#
# COMPACT_ATOMS: atom_id res chain seq x y z
N ASN A 1 13.96 -36.45 -8.67
CA ASN A 1 13.42 -37.03 -9.94
C ASN A 1 11.90 -37.02 -9.94
N SER A 2 11.30 -35.91 -9.53
CA SER A 2 9.94 -35.54 -9.92
C SER A 2 9.96 -35.04 -11.39
N ALA A 3 8.84 -35.08 -12.10
CA ALA A 3 8.78 -34.51 -13.45
C ALA A 3 9.01 -32.99 -13.46
N LEU A 4 8.77 -32.31 -12.33
CA LEU A 4 9.12 -30.89 -12.10
C LEU A 4 10.62 -30.59 -12.10
N ASP A 5 11.49 -31.60 -11.96
CA ASP A 5 12.96 -31.44 -11.98
C ASP A 5 13.54 -31.45 -13.41
N LYS A 6 12.71 -31.65 -14.44
CA LYS A 6 13.11 -31.71 -15.86
C LYS A 6 12.85 -30.37 -16.55
N GLU A 7 13.37 -30.20 -17.78
CA GLU A 7 12.93 -29.09 -18.65
C GLU A 7 11.40 -29.14 -18.82
N CYS A 8 10.74 -28.02 -18.59
CA CYS A 8 9.30 -27.89 -18.75
C CYS A 8 8.90 -27.80 -20.23
N VAL A 9 7.74 -28.36 -20.58
CA VAL A 9 7.19 -28.26 -21.94
C VAL A 9 6.11 -27.18 -21.97
N GLN A 10 6.15 -26.31 -22.98
CA GLN A 10 5.08 -25.31 -23.17
C GLN A 10 3.76 -26.00 -23.52
N GLY A 11 2.68 -25.63 -22.82
CA GLY A 11 1.37 -26.26 -22.97
C GLY A 11 1.15 -27.48 -22.07
N GLU A 12 2.10 -27.86 -21.22
CA GLU A 12 1.81 -28.68 -20.04
C GLU A 12 1.16 -27.80 -18.95
N THR A 13 0.11 -28.31 -18.31
CA THR A 13 -0.56 -27.69 -17.17
C THR A 13 -0.59 -28.66 -16.00
N TRP A 14 -0.25 -28.17 -14.80
CA TRP A 14 -0.26 -28.94 -13.57
C TRP A 14 -1.59 -28.83 -12.81
N MET A 15 -2.00 -29.94 -12.21
CA MET A 15 -3.26 -30.08 -11.48
C MET A 15 -3.06 -30.89 -10.20
N ILE A 16 -3.87 -30.62 -9.18
CA ILE A 16 -3.91 -31.45 -7.97
C ILE A 16 -4.95 -32.56 -8.13
N THR A 17 -4.59 -33.79 -7.79
CA THR A 17 -5.50 -34.95 -7.84
C THR A 17 -6.05 -35.27 -6.44
N PRO A 18 -7.26 -35.86 -6.34
CA PRO A 18 -7.83 -36.29 -5.06
C PRO A 18 -6.94 -37.27 -4.28
N ASP A 19 -6.13 -38.06 -4.98
CA ASP A 19 -5.19 -39.05 -4.44
C ASP A 19 -3.92 -38.43 -3.82
N ASN A 20 -3.93 -37.13 -3.52
CA ASN A 20 -2.84 -36.38 -2.87
C ASN A 20 -1.57 -36.16 -3.73
N TYR A 21 -1.67 -36.33 -5.04
CA TYR A 21 -0.56 -36.10 -5.97
C TYR A 21 -0.77 -34.86 -6.84
N TRP A 22 0.32 -34.35 -7.42
CA TRP A 22 0.21 -33.44 -8.56
C TRP A 22 0.40 -34.26 -9.83
N SER A 23 -0.47 -34.03 -10.81
CA SER A 23 -0.38 -34.58 -12.16
C SER A 23 -0.22 -33.44 -13.15
N TYR A 24 0.20 -33.75 -14.38
CA TYR A 24 0.24 -32.81 -15.48
C TYR A 24 -0.57 -33.34 -16.67
N GLY A 25 -1.11 -32.40 -17.45
CA GLY A 25 -1.88 -32.67 -18.65
C GLY A 25 -1.42 -31.77 -19.78
N ASP A 26 -1.59 -32.24 -21.01
CA ASP A 26 -1.11 -31.56 -22.22
C ASP A 26 -2.22 -31.42 -23.29
N GLN A 27 -1.85 -30.91 -24.45
CA GLN A 27 -2.74 -30.70 -25.59
C GLN A 27 -3.50 -31.96 -26.07
N TRP A 28 -3.00 -33.18 -25.80
CA TRP A 28 -3.61 -34.44 -26.26
C TRP A 28 -4.78 -34.89 -25.39
N MET A 29 -4.92 -34.34 -24.17
CA MET A 29 -6.08 -34.56 -23.30
C MET A 29 -7.35 -33.83 -23.76
N GLY A 30 -7.28 -33.00 -24.81
CA GLY A 30 -8.43 -32.28 -25.35
C GLY A 30 -8.93 -31.16 -24.43
N THR A 31 -10.25 -31.04 -24.30
CA THR A 31 -10.91 -30.03 -23.46
C THR A 31 -11.59 -30.66 -22.25
N SER A 32 -11.68 -29.91 -21.15
CA SER A 32 -12.31 -30.37 -19.91
C SER A 32 -12.85 -29.19 -19.10
N THR A 33 -13.71 -29.49 -18.12
CA THR A 33 -14.16 -28.51 -17.13
C THR A 33 -13.05 -28.24 -16.13
N ILE A 34 -12.61 -26.98 -16.09
CA ILE A 34 -11.61 -26.45 -15.17
C ILE A 34 -12.32 -25.58 -14.14
N TYR A 35 -12.04 -25.83 -12.86
CA TYR A 35 -12.51 -24.98 -11.76
C TYR A 35 -11.44 -23.95 -11.43
N ILE A 36 -11.84 -22.69 -11.36
CA ILE A 36 -10.97 -21.56 -11.06
C ILE A 36 -11.02 -21.31 -9.58
N TYR A 37 -9.87 -21.45 -8.94
CA TYR A 37 -9.67 -21.17 -7.53
C TYR A 37 -8.60 -20.11 -7.39
N CYS A 38 -8.90 -19.12 -6.54
CA CYS A 38 -8.03 -17.97 -6.35
C CYS A 38 -7.76 -17.75 -4.86
N THR A 39 -6.61 -17.15 -4.60
CA THR A 39 -6.21 -16.54 -3.34
C THR A 39 -6.34 -15.02 -3.49
N THR A 40 -6.74 -14.31 -2.44
CA THR A 40 -6.64 -12.84 -2.42
C THR A 40 -6.22 -12.36 -1.04
N GLN A 41 -5.59 -11.18 -1.02
CA GLN A 41 -5.00 -10.53 0.15
C GLN A 41 -5.65 -9.15 0.32
N LEU A 42 -6.01 -8.79 1.54
CA LEU A 42 -6.63 -7.51 1.84
C LEU A 42 -5.61 -6.36 1.64
N GLN A 43 -5.79 -5.54 0.61
CA GLN A 43 -4.95 -4.35 0.39
C GLN A 43 -5.32 -3.23 1.38
N GLN A 44 -4.31 -2.69 2.06
CA GLN A 44 -4.41 -1.45 2.83
C GLN A 44 -4.03 -0.24 1.96
N PRO A 45 -4.68 0.93 2.11
CA PRO A 45 -4.28 2.15 1.43
C PRO A 45 -2.99 2.72 2.06
N THR A 46 -1.97 2.95 1.24
CA THR A 46 -0.71 3.60 1.65
C THR A 46 -0.81 5.11 1.46
N GLY A 47 -0.95 5.86 2.55
CA GLY A 47 -0.67 7.30 2.58
C GLY A 47 0.73 7.54 3.17
N ASP A 48 1.56 8.29 2.45
CA ASP A 48 2.96 8.62 2.83
C ASP A 48 3.07 9.68 3.94
N GLY A 49 1.99 10.41 4.22
CA GLY A 49 1.97 11.50 5.20
C GLY A 49 2.42 12.86 4.66
N CYS A 50 2.62 12.98 3.33
CA CYS A 50 3.14 14.20 2.71
C CYS A 50 2.07 15.15 2.12
N ASP A 51 0.81 14.73 2.01
CA ASP A 51 -0.30 15.46 1.38
C ASP A 51 -0.01 15.91 -0.06
N THR A 52 0.39 17.17 -0.27
CA THR A 52 0.72 17.78 -1.57
C THR A 52 2.23 17.88 -1.81
N PHE A 53 3.03 17.60 -0.79
CA PHE A 53 4.48 17.48 -0.89
C PHE A 53 4.82 16.08 -1.43
N ALA A 54 6.00 15.92 -2.00
CA ALA A 54 6.50 14.65 -2.52
C ALA A 54 7.46 14.00 -1.52
N ASP A 55 7.22 12.74 -1.20
CA ASP A 55 8.12 11.84 -0.45
C ASP A 55 9.25 11.33 -1.36
N ASP A 56 10.47 11.22 -0.83
CA ASP A 56 11.58 10.54 -1.50
C ASP A 56 11.68 9.04 -1.14
N GLY A 57 11.01 8.63 -0.06
CA GLY A 57 10.86 7.25 0.40
C GLY A 57 11.94 6.78 1.38
N GLU A 58 12.80 7.66 1.91
CA GLU A 58 13.95 7.25 2.72
C GLU A 58 13.94 7.74 4.18
N ASP A 59 13.71 9.02 4.43
CA ASP A 59 13.87 9.64 5.76
C ASP A 59 12.57 10.17 6.39
N GLY A 60 11.46 10.15 5.64
CA GLY A 60 10.19 10.72 6.07
C GLY A 60 10.12 12.25 5.94
N VAL A 61 10.96 12.87 5.11
CA VAL A 61 10.89 14.28 4.76
C VAL A 61 10.11 14.47 3.46
N CYS A 62 9.13 15.35 3.52
CA CYS A 62 8.26 15.70 2.42
C CYS A 62 8.74 17.02 1.79
N TYR A 63 8.92 17.03 0.47
CA TYR A 63 9.45 18.18 -0.28
C TYR A 63 8.43 18.81 -1.24
N GLN A 64 8.38 20.14 -1.32
CA GLN A 64 7.57 20.87 -2.29
C GLN A 64 8.35 22.05 -2.88
N VAL A 65 8.23 22.28 -4.18
CA VAL A 65 8.83 23.43 -4.86
C VAL A 65 7.77 24.49 -5.14
N SER A 66 8.07 25.75 -4.82
CA SER A 66 7.21 26.91 -5.07
C SER A 66 7.93 27.93 -5.95
N GLU A 67 7.28 28.39 -7.02
CA GLU A 67 7.85 29.36 -7.98
C GLU A 67 7.71 30.82 -7.52
N ASN A 68 6.97 31.08 -6.43
CA ASN A 68 6.48 32.43 -6.08
C ASN A 68 7.46 33.32 -5.29
N ALA A 69 8.70 32.89 -5.08
CA ALA A 69 9.65 33.62 -4.22
C ALA A 69 10.45 34.69 -4.98
N GLN A 70 10.48 35.93 -4.46
CA GLN A 70 11.19 37.07 -5.07
C GLN A 70 12.58 37.33 -4.45
N SER A 71 12.80 36.89 -3.22
CA SER A 71 14.08 36.93 -2.51
C SER A 71 14.21 35.69 -1.62
N TRP A 72 15.39 35.44 -1.05
CA TRP A 72 15.59 34.34 -0.11
C TRP A 72 14.76 34.51 1.19
N GLN A 73 14.46 35.76 1.60
CA GLN A 73 13.58 36.03 2.74
C GLN A 73 12.09 35.76 2.41
N ASP A 74 11.67 36.06 1.18
CA ASP A 74 10.34 35.69 0.68
C ASP A 74 10.21 34.17 0.50
N ALA A 75 11.30 33.50 0.10
CA ALA A 75 11.40 32.05 0.02
C ALA A 75 11.19 31.38 1.38
N GLN A 76 11.84 31.89 2.45
CA GLN A 76 11.62 31.43 3.82
C GLN A 76 10.16 31.61 4.27
N THR A 77 9.57 32.78 3.94
CA THR A 77 8.16 33.06 4.22
C THR A 77 7.23 32.11 3.46
N THR A 78 7.51 31.86 2.17
CA THR A 78 6.74 30.95 1.30
C THR A 78 6.71 29.53 1.86
N CYS A 79 7.84 29.01 2.35
CA CYS A 79 7.84 27.69 2.98
C CYS A 79 7.07 27.67 4.31
N ARG A 80 7.27 28.69 5.16
CA ARG A 80 6.58 28.78 6.46
C ARG A 80 5.05 28.83 6.29
N ASP A 81 4.57 29.56 5.29
CA ASP A 81 3.15 29.70 5.01
C ASP A 81 2.53 28.39 4.44
N MET A 82 3.36 27.42 4.04
CA MET A 82 2.99 26.03 3.71
C MET A 82 3.23 25.04 4.86
N GLY A 83 3.52 25.52 6.08
CA GLY A 83 3.83 24.66 7.23
C GLY A 83 5.20 23.96 7.16
N ALA A 84 6.13 24.51 6.38
CA ALA A 84 7.43 23.92 6.07
C ALA A 84 8.60 24.88 6.36
N THR A 85 9.83 24.38 6.35
CA THR A 85 11.06 25.19 6.28
C THR A 85 11.62 25.14 4.86
N MET A 86 12.64 25.96 4.56
CA MET A 86 13.41 25.78 3.32
C MET A 86 14.24 24.50 3.43
N ALA A 87 14.37 23.75 2.33
CA ALA A 87 14.99 22.42 2.36
C ALA A 87 16.48 22.46 2.71
N SER A 88 16.87 21.65 3.69
CA SER A 88 18.22 21.14 3.88
C SER A 88 18.49 19.95 2.94
N ILE A 89 19.75 19.53 2.86
CA ILE A 89 20.18 18.36 2.07
C ILE A 89 21.30 17.65 2.82
N HIS A 90 21.09 16.38 3.18
CA HIS A 90 21.99 15.53 3.96
C HIS A 90 22.61 14.37 3.16
N ASN A 91 22.13 14.12 1.93
CA ASN A 91 22.71 13.08 1.07
C ASN A 91 22.52 13.33 -0.45
N GLN A 92 23.12 12.44 -1.26
CA GLN A 92 23.09 12.53 -2.73
C GLN A 92 21.72 12.18 -3.34
N GLN A 93 20.94 11.27 -2.73
CA GLN A 93 19.57 10.95 -3.14
C GLN A 93 18.65 12.15 -2.96
N GLU A 94 18.64 12.80 -1.78
CA GLU A 94 17.89 14.03 -1.51
C GLU A 94 18.23 15.14 -2.53
N ASN A 95 19.52 15.40 -2.74
CA ASN A 95 19.98 16.38 -3.75
C ASN A 95 19.42 16.07 -5.15
N SER A 96 19.48 14.80 -5.54
CA SER A 96 19.00 14.33 -6.85
C SER A 96 17.47 14.31 -6.94
N PHE A 97 16.77 14.13 -5.82
CA PHE A 97 15.33 14.19 -5.71
C PHE A 97 14.82 15.63 -5.82
N ILE A 98 15.32 16.55 -4.99
CA ILE A 98 14.98 17.98 -5.01
C ILE A 98 15.23 18.58 -6.39
N ARG A 99 16.38 18.26 -7.02
CA ARG A 99 16.68 18.72 -8.39
C ARG A 99 15.68 18.19 -9.42
N ARG A 100 15.26 16.92 -9.33
CA ARG A 100 14.23 16.33 -10.21
C ARG A 100 12.87 16.97 -9.97
N LEU A 101 12.50 17.19 -8.71
CA LEU A 101 11.26 17.83 -8.29
C LEU A 101 11.18 19.25 -8.86
N ALA A 102 12.22 20.06 -8.69
CA ALA A 102 12.31 21.41 -9.23
C ALA A 102 12.10 21.47 -10.75
N VAL A 103 12.83 20.64 -11.50
CA VAL A 103 12.66 20.55 -12.96
C VAL A 103 11.26 20.06 -13.36
N SER A 104 10.66 19.14 -12.60
CA SER A 104 9.28 18.69 -12.86
C SER A 104 8.22 19.76 -12.61
N LYS A 105 8.53 20.78 -11.80
CA LYS A 105 7.65 21.92 -11.49
C LYS A 105 7.87 23.14 -12.38
N GLY A 106 8.97 23.19 -13.15
CA GLY A 106 9.31 24.33 -14.03
C GLY A 106 10.54 25.14 -13.60
N ALA A 107 11.02 24.92 -12.37
CA ALA A 107 12.21 25.56 -11.82
C ALA A 107 13.49 24.97 -12.45
N VAL A 108 13.89 25.51 -13.60
CA VAL A 108 15.04 25.05 -14.40
C VAL A 108 16.28 25.95 -14.33
N ASN A 109 16.16 27.19 -13.82
CA ASN A 109 17.23 28.20 -13.84
C ASN A 109 17.82 28.55 -12.46
N GLY A 110 17.61 27.71 -11.44
CA GLY A 110 18.04 27.97 -10.06
C GLY A 110 16.93 27.69 -9.05
N LEU A 111 17.33 27.33 -7.83
CA LEU A 111 16.41 26.95 -6.75
C LEU A 111 17.03 27.30 -5.40
N PHE A 112 16.35 28.12 -4.59
CA PHE A 112 16.79 28.42 -3.23
C PHE A 112 16.63 27.21 -2.31
N LEU A 113 17.66 27.04 -1.47
CA LEU A 113 17.74 26.05 -0.40
C LEU A 113 17.88 26.75 0.96
N GLY A 114 17.64 26.02 2.05
CA GLY A 114 17.71 26.54 3.42
C GLY A 114 19.11 26.84 3.96
N GLY A 115 20.12 26.88 3.10
CA GLY A 115 21.50 27.18 3.48
C GLY A 115 21.79 28.68 3.46
N SER A 116 22.46 29.17 4.50
CA SER A 116 22.99 30.54 4.53
C SER A 116 24.31 30.63 5.29
N ILE A 117 25.11 31.68 5.04
CA ILE A 117 26.32 31.97 5.81
C ILE A 117 25.92 32.61 7.16
N ALA A 118 26.07 31.86 8.25
CA ALA A 118 25.67 32.31 9.58
C ALA A 118 26.86 32.79 10.43
N GLY A 119 26.79 34.03 10.90
CA GLY A 119 27.71 34.57 11.92
C GLY A 119 29.13 34.88 11.41
N LYS A 120 30.09 35.01 12.34
CA LYS A 120 31.45 35.53 12.07
C LYS A 120 32.41 34.53 11.37
N GLY A 121 31.89 33.45 10.78
CA GLY A 121 32.67 32.27 10.40
C GLY A 121 32.97 32.05 8.91
N ASN A 122 32.30 32.75 7.99
CA ASN A 122 32.32 32.46 6.54
C ASN A 122 31.96 31.00 6.18
N GLN A 123 31.15 30.33 7.01
CA GLN A 123 30.71 28.94 6.81
C GLN A 123 29.20 28.89 6.62
N PHE A 124 28.74 27.98 5.75
CA PHE A 124 27.33 27.70 5.56
C PHE A 124 26.76 26.85 6.69
N GLY A 125 25.47 27.05 6.97
CA GLY A 125 24.66 26.19 7.83
C GLY A 125 23.21 26.18 7.38
N TRP A 126 22.48 25.13 7.76
CA TRP A 126 21.05 24.99 7.49
C TRP A 126 20.20 25.77 8.51
N ILE A 127 19.15 26.44 8.04
CA ILE A 127 18.31 27.30 8.89
C ILE A 127 17.28 26.56 9.74
N ASP A 128 17.08 25.27 9.47
CA ASP A 128 16.30 24.35 10.32
C ASP A 128 17.11 23.86 11.54
N GLY A 129 18.43 24.13 11.58
CA GLY A 129 19.34 23.74 12.65
C GLY A 129 19.95 22.34 12.49
N THR A 130 19.76 21.67 11.36
CA THR A 130 20.38 20.38 11.05
C THR A 130 21.88 20.51 10.76
N THR A 131 22.59 19.38 10.76
CA THR A 131 24.05 19.33 10.55
C THR A 131 24.42 19.61 9.10
N TRP A 132 25.52 20.36 8.88
CA TRP A 132 26.14 20.49 7.56
C TRP A 132 27.09 19.31 7.33
N ASP A 133 26.51 18.19 6.89
CA ASP A 133 27.17 16.87 6.72
C ASP A 133 27.31 16.44 5.25
N TYR A 134 26.56 17.05 4.34
CA TYR A 134 26.67 16.88 2.89
C TYR A 134 27.01 18.18 2.17
N ASP A 135 27.82 18.09 1.12
CA ASP A 135 28.31 19.23 0.35
C ASP A 135 28.32 18.91 -1.14
N ASN A 136 27.76 19.82 -1.94
CA ASN A 136 27.71 19.70 -3.40
C ASN A 136 28.00 21.04 -4.10
N PHE A 137 28.87 21.88 -3.54
CA PHE A 137 29.24 23.15 -4.20
C PHE A 137 29.88 22.94 -5.58
N TYR A 138 29.70 23.93 -6.47
CA TYR A 138 30.57 24.05 -7.64
C TYR A 138 32.03 24.30 -7.22
N PRO A 139 33.03 23.82 -7.97
CA PRO A 139 34.43 24.11 -7.66
C PRO A 139 34.70 25.61 -7.57
N SER A 140 35.36 26.04 -6.50
CA SER A 140 35.62 27.45 -6.13
C SER A 140 34.45 28.21 -5.47
N PHE A 141 33.30 27.57 -5.23
CA PHE A 141 32.26 28.12 -4.35
C PHE A 141 32.45 27.60 -2.90
N PRO A 142 32.03 28.37 -1.88
CA PRO A 142 31.45 29.71 -1.97
C PRO A 142 32.49 30.81 -2.27
N ILE A 143 32.10 31.82 -3.05
CA ILE A 143 32.92 32.96 -3.45
C ILE A 143 32.68 34.14 -2.49
N GLY A 144 33.74 34.64 -1.86
CA GLY A 144 33.67 35.81 -0.98
C GLY A 144 33.15 37.06 -1.70
N GLY A 145 32.10 37.68 -1.16
CA GLY A 145 31.45 38.86 -1.75
C GLY A 145 30.38 38.57 -2.82
N ASN A 146 30.10 37.30 -3.14
CA ASN A 146 29.05 36.93 -4.10
C ASN A 146 27.64 36.80 -3.47
N GLY A 147 27.52 37.04 -2.16
CA GLY A 147 26.29 36.91 -1.37
C GLY A 147 26.35 35.76 -0.35
N GLU A 148 25.31 35.64 0.47
CA GLU A 148 25.30 34.79 1.67
C GLU A 148 24.27 33.64 1.60
N CYS A 149 23.46 33.58 0.55
CA CYS A 149 22.34 32.63 0.43
C CYS A 149 22.63 31.48 -0.54
N LEU A 150 22.19 30.26 -0.21
CA LEU A 150 22.44 29.06 -1.01
C LEU A 150 21.42 28.90 -2.15
N THR A 151 21.92 28.63 -3.36
CA THR A 151 21.10 28.23 -4.52
C THR A 151 21.67 26.97 -5.18
N MET A 152 20.78 26.09 -5.64
CA MET A 152 21.07 24.90 -6.43
C MET A 152 20.92 25.23 -7.93
N ASP A 153 21.89 24.83 -8.74
CA ASP A 153 21.76 24.79 -10.20
C ASP A 153 20.90 23.59 -10.62
N THR A 154 19.67 23.89 -11.01
CA THR A 154 18.69 22.93 -11.53
C THR A 154 18.89 22.58 -13.01
N PHE A 155 19.67 23.37 -13.77
CA PHE A 155 19.89 23.13 -15.19
C PHE A 155 20.77 21.89 -15.37
N ALA A 156 21.93 21.85 -14.70
CA ALA A 156 22.79 20.68 -14.66
C ALA A 156 22.11 19.48 -13.97
N ALA A 157 22.45 18.26 -14.39
CA ALA A 157 21.98 17.04 -13.73
C ALA A 157 22.64 16.80 -12.36
N SER A 158 23.76 17.47 -12.07
CA SER A 158 24.52 17.34 -10.82
C SER A 158 23.90 18.10 -9.64
N GLY A 159 22.99 19.06 -9.88
CA GLY A 159 22.34 19.82 -8.81
C GLY A 159 23.32 20.61 -7.93
N GLN A 160 24.43 21.09 -8.50
CA GLN A 160 25.52 21.70 -7.72
C GLN A 160 25.15 23.09 -7.18
N TRP A 161 25.75 23.45 -6.05
CA TRP A 161 25.35 24.63 -5.29
C TRP A 161 26.30 25.82 -5.49
N MET A 162 25.76 27.02 -5.26
CA MET A 162 26.47 28.30 -5.28
C MET A 162 25.96 29.21 -4.16
N ASN A 163 26.80 30.10 -3.65
CA ASN A 163 26.33 31.25 -2.86
C ASN A 163 25.97 32.41 -3.80
N ILE A 164 24.87 33.10 -3.52
CA ILE A 164 24.36 34.21 -4.33
C ILE A 164 23.78 35.32 -3.45
N ASP A 165 23.57 36.50 -4.04
CA ASP A 165 22.86 37.61 -3.40
C ASP A 165 21.44 37.18 -3.02
N CYS A 166 21.13 37.32 -1.73
CA CYS A 166 19.85 36.96 -1.13
C CYS A 166 18.65 37.74 -1.70
N GLY A 167 18.89 38.89 -2.35
CA GLY A 167 17.88 39.67 -3.07
C GLY A 167 17.57 39.17 -4.48
N THR A 168 18.19 38.07 -4.94
CA THR A 168 17.89 37.46 -6.25
C THR A 168 16.55 36.72 -6.21
N SER A 169 15.81 36.72 -7.31
CA SER A 169 14.56 35.95 -7.44
C SER A 169 14.82 34.55 -8.01
N PHE A 170 14.49 33.53 -7.21
CA PHE A 170 14.46 32.11 -7.61
C PHE A 170 13.29 31.40 -6.94
N PRO A 171 12.72 30.35 -7.58
CA PRO A 171 11.90 29.35 -6.91
C PRO A 171 12.59 28.77 -5.66
N VAL A 172 11.81 28.20 -4.74
CA VAL A 172 12.31 27.64 -3.48
C VAL A 172 11.92 26.18 -3.32
N ALA A 173 12.85 25.37 -2.80
CA ALA A 173 12.55 24.06 -2.23
C ALA A 173 12.18 24.21 -0.75
N CYS A 174 11.00 23.71 -0.39
CA CYS A 174 10.53 23.64 0.98
C CYS A 174 10.51 22.18 1.43
N ALA A 175 10.91 21.92 2.66
CA ALA A 175 10.88 20.63 3.31
C ALA A 175 10.08 20.70 4.61
N ARG A 176 9.30 19.67 4.90
CA ARG A 176 8.74 19.42 6.22
C ARG A 176 8.93 17.95 6.56
N GLN A 177 9.12 17.64 7.83
CA GLN A 177 8.91 16.26 8.29
C GLN A 177 7.48 15.86 7.90
N ALA A 178 7.27 14.63 7.44
CA ALA A 178 5.94 14.05 7.29
C ALA A 178 5.17 14.31 8.58
N GLU A 179 3.97 14.90 8.46
CA GLU A 179 3.24 15.25 9.66
C GLU A 179 2.99 13.98 10.44
N ALA A 180 3.46 13.96 11.69
CA ALA A 180 3.04 12.97 12.68
C ALA A 180 1.59 13.24 13.08
N ARG A 181 0.68 13.21 12.10
CA ARG A 181 -0.74 13.04 12.31
C ARG A 181 -0.90 11.80 13.18
N PRO A 182 -1.89 11.79 14.08
CA PRO A 182 -2.34 10.54 14.65
C PRO A 182 -2.68 9.61 13.48
N ALA A 183 -1.85 8.61 13.23
CA ALA A 183 -2.02 7.75 12.09
C ALA A 183 -3.26 6.87 12.29
N CYS A 184 -3.97 6.58 11.20
CA CYS A 184 -4.95 5.53 11.15
C CYS A 184 -4.26 4.23 11.58
N LYS A 185 -4.50 3.77 12.83
CA LYS A 185 -3.80 2.60 13.36
C LYS A 185 -4.16 1.38 12.51
N PRO A 186 -3.19 0.72 11.85
CA PRO A 186 -3.49 -0.48 11.10
C PRO A 186 -3.92 -1.59 12.08
N GLY A 187 -4.98 -2.30 11.71
CA GLY A 187 -5.36 -3.56 12.38
C GLY A 187 -4.28 -4.64 12.19
N PRO A 188 -4.44 -5.83 12.81
CA PRO A 188 -5.72 -6.41 13.21
C PRO A 188 -6.23 -5.97 14.59
N TRP A 189 -7.54 -5.78 14.68
CA TRP A 189 -8.26 -5.45 15.91
C TRP A 189 -8.80 -6.71 16.59
N LYS A 190 -8.82 -6.75 17.92
CA LYS A 190 -9.39 -7.87 18.69
C LYS A 190 -10.80 -7.59 19.20
N GLU A 191 -11.54 -8.66 19.47
CA GLU A 191 -12.81 -8.60 20.20
C GLU A 191 -12.64 -7.87 21.53
N GLY A 192 -13.53 -6.93 21.84
CA GLY A 192 -13.48 -6.08 23.04
C GLY A 192 -12.35 -5.03 23.03
N GLU A 193 -11.59 -4.91 21.95
CA GLU A 193 -10.63 -3.82 21.78
C GLU A 193 -11.37 -2.52 21.45
N VAL A 194 -10.96 -1.43 22.12
CA VAL A 194 -11.53 -0.10 21.92
C VAL A 194 -10.70 0.67 20.91
N ILE A 195 -11.40 1.20 19.93
CA ILE A 195 -10.87 1.86 18.74
C ILE A 195 -11.28 3.32 18.79
N TYR A 196 -10.34 4.19 18.44
CA TYR A 196 -10.50 5.63 18.52
C TYR A 196 -10.17 6.25 17.18
N SER A 197 -10.98 7.21 16.70
CA SER A 197 -10.62 8.04 15.54
C SER A 197 -9.26 8.70 15.78
N PRO A 198 -8.44 8.91 14.74
CA PRO A 198 -7.10 9.42 14.94
C PRO A 198 -7.19 10.87 15.46
N GLY A 199 -6.58 11.13 16.62
CA GLY A 199 -6.60 12.42 17.31
C GLY A 199 -7.68 12.57 18.39
N PHE A 200 -8.53 11.55 18.59
CA PHE A 200 -9.41 11.47 19.75
C PHE A 200 -8.61 11.62 21.07
N PRO A 201 -9.11 12.37 22.09
CA PRO A 201 -10.38 13.08 22.16
C PRO A 201 -10.29 14.59 21.82
N TYR A 202 -9.27 15.06 21.09
CA TYR A 202 -8.97 16.50 20.98
C TYR A 202 -8.96 17.05 19.55
N ASP A 203 -8.52 16.27 18.57
CA ASP A 203 -8.31 16.70 17.19
C ASP A 203 -8.63 15.57 16.20
N ALA A 204 -9.90 15.13 16.18
CA ALA A 204 -10.34 14.04 15.30
C ALA A 204 -10.52 14.47 13.83
N THR A 205 -9.62 15.28 13.30
CA THR A 205 -9.66 15.84 11.93
C THR A 205 -9.12 14.91 10.85
N THR A 206 -8.45 13.81 11.22
CA THR A 206 -7.88 12.84 10.27
C THR A 206 -8.90 11.75 9.91
N PRO A 207 -9.30 11.58 8.63
CA PRO A 207 -10.16 10.47 8.21
C PRO A 207 -9.45 9.12 8.39
N CYS A 208 -10.19 8.08 8.74
CA CYS A 208 -9.64 6.73 8.89
C CYS A 208 -10.71 5.65 8.73
N ASP A 209 -10.34 4.58 8.03
CA ASP A 209 -11.14 3.39 7.83
C ASP A 209 -10.61 2.25 8.73
N TYR A 210 -11.44 1.81 9.66
CA TYR A 210 -11.16 0.67 10.52
C TYR A 210 -11.91 -0.54 9.99
N PHE A 211 -11.16 -1.53 9.52
CA PHE A 211 -11.72 -2.81 9.10
C PHE A 211 -11.77 -3.74 10.31
N LEU A 212 -12.95 -3.87 10.89
CA LEU A 212 -13.17 -4.76 12.02
C LEU A 212 -13.59 -6.09 11.44
N THR A 213 -12.81 -7.13 11.71
CA THR A 213 -13.07 -8.48 11.24
C THR A 213 -13.22 -9.41 12.43
N VAL A 214 -14.10 -10.38 12.28
CA VAL A 214 -14.27 -11.47 13.23
C VAL A 214 -14.22 -12.79 12.46
N ASP A 215 -14.01 -13.90 13.17
CA ASP A 215 -13.88 -15.22 12.54
C ASP A 215 -15.06 -15.51 11.60
N ASP A 216 -14.82 -16.32 10.56
CA ASP A 216 -15.93 -16.89 9.82
C ASP A 216 -16.85 -17.69 10.77
N GLY A 217 -18.14 -17.67 10.47
CA GLY A 217 -19.18 -17.98 11.46
C GLY A 217 -19.54 -16.88 12.48
N LYS A 218 -18.98 -15.64 12.49
CA LYS A 218 -19.35 -14.44 13.30
C LYS A 218 -19.67 -13.08 12.56
N ARG A 219 -20.75 -12.32 12.87
CA ARG A 219 -20.93 -10.89 12.47
C ARG A 219 -20.22 -9.98 13.45
N VAL A 220 -19.89 -8.78 12.99
CA VAL A 220 -19.39 -7.72 13.85
C VAL A 220 -20.58 -6.98 14.47
N GLU A 221 -20.54 -6.90 15.79
CA GLU A 221 -21.30 -5.93 16.56
C GLU A 221 -20.35 -4.77 16.90
N VAL A 222 -20.78 -3.53 16.65
CA VAL A 222 -20.02 -2.31 16.94
C VAL A 222 -20.81 -1.48 17.94
N GLU A 223 -20.24 -1.32 19.13
CA GLU A 223 -20.75 -0.42 20.14
C GLU A 223 -20.09 0.96 19.97
N VAL A 224 -20.88 1.96 19.60
CA VAL A 224 -20.48 3.37 19.65
C VAL A 224 -20.59 3.81 21.10
N LEU A 225 -19.46 3.77 21.82
CA LEU A 225 -19.34 4.22 23.20
C LEU A 225 -19.48 5.74 23.27
N VAL A 226 -18.75 6.46 22.41
CA VAL A 226 -18.83 7.91 22.27
C VAL A 226 -18.62 8.30 20.81
N LEU A 227 -19.45 9.21 20.31
CA LEU A 227 -19.29 9.95 19.07
C LEU A 227 -19.67 11.40 19.34
N GLU A 228 -18.76 12.32 19.09
CA GLU A 228 -19.04 13.76 19.03
C GLU A 228 -18.53 14.26 17.67
N ALA A 229 -19.46 14.48 16.74
CA ALA A 229 -19.21 14.86 15.35
C ALA A 229 -20.01 16.11 14.95
N ASN A 230 -19.47 16.97 14.09
CA ASN A 230 -20.19 18.15 13.63
C ASN A 230 -21.35 17.79 12.68
N SER A 231 -22.58 17.98 13.15
CA SER A 231 -23.86 17.65 12.48
C SER A 231 -24.03 18.14 11.04
N CYS A 232 -23.22 19.11 10.57
CA CYS A 232 -23.31 19.61 9.19
C CYS A 232 -22.45 18.85 8.17
N CYS A 233 -21.46 18.05 8.59
CA CYS A 233 -20.45 17.53 7.66
C CYS A 233 -19.71 16.26 8.13
N ASP A 234 -19.30 16.20 9.40
CA ASP A 234 -18.58 15.05 9.95
C ASP A 234 -19.52 13.85 10.08
N ARG A 235 -19.05 12.67 9.69
CA ARG A 235 -19.86 11.45 9.74
C ARG A 235 -19.06 10.22 10.12
N LEU A 236 -19.68 9.40 10.95
CA LEU A 236 -19.27 8.03 11.21
C LEU A 236 -20.16 7.09 10.38
N VAL A 237 -19.59 6.48 9.35
CA VAL A 237 -20.28 5.55 8.46
C VAL A 237 -19.82 4.13 8.77
N MET A 238 -20.75 3.19 8.90
CA MET A 238 -20.46 1.77 9.06
C MET A 238 -21.02 1.02 7.86
N GLU A 239 -20.18 0.29 7.14
CA GLU A 239 -20.54 -0.47 5.93
C GLU A 239 -20.26 -1.96 6.13
N ASP A 240 -21.20 -2.80 5.71
CA ASP A 240 -21.18 -4.28 5.83
C ASP A 240 -20.17 -4.96 4.87
N ASP A 241 -19.29 -4.21 4.20
CA ASP A 241 -18.27 -4.72 3.28
C ASP A 241 -17.17 -3.66 3.05
N VAL A 242 -16.06 -4.05 2.43
CA VAL A 242 -14.90 -3.19 2.11
C VAL A 242 -15.20 -2.21 0.97
N LEU A 243 -16.09 -2.58 0.03
CA LEU A 243 -16.33 -1.87 -1.23
C LEU A 243 -17.81 -1.55 -1.48
N GLY A 244 -18.43 -0.75 -0.61
CA GLY A 244 -19.80 -0.26 -0.80
C GLY A 244 -20.87 -1.27 -0.41
N GLY A 245 -20.66 -1.98 0.71
CA GLY A 245 -21.68 -2.81 1.34
C GLY A 245 -22.89 -2.00 1.84
N ASN A 246 -23.88 -2.68 2.43
CA ASN A 246 -25.02 -1.99 3.00
C ASN A 246 -24.59 -1.07 4.15
N ILE A 247 -25.11 0.16 4.18
CA ILE A 247 -24.90 1.10 5.29
C ILE A 247 -25.60 0.54 6.53
N VAL A 248 -24.80 0.09 7.50
CA VAL A 248 -25.24 -0.36 8.83
C VAL A 248 -25.57 0.84 9.70
N ALA A 249 -24.75 1.90 9.60
CA ALA A 249 -24.95 3.16 10.31
C ALA A 249 -24.39 4.34 9.49
N ASN A 250 -25.03 5.50 9.60
CA ASN A 250 -24.49 6.77 9.12
C ASN A 250 -24.87 7.82 10.17
N LEU A 251 -23.90 8.22 10.98
CA LEU A 251 -24.10 8.93 12.24
C LEU A 251 -23.37 10.27 12.25
N THR A 252 -23.98 11.26 12.88
CA THR A 252 -23.41 12.58 13.11
C THR A 252 -24.00 13.18 14.39
N GLY A 253 -23.47 14.31 14.87
CA GLY A 253 -23.84 14.89 16.16
C GLY A 253 -23.29 14.09 17.34
N GLU A 254 -24.00 14.13 18.47
CA GLU A 254 -23.67 13.40 19.69
C GLU A 254 -24.39 12.03 19.73
N VAL A 255 -23.63 10.94 19.83
CA VAL A 255 -24.15 9.57 20.02
C VAL A 255 -23.30 8.84 21.06
N ALA A 256 -23.94 8.14 22.00
CA ALA A 256 -23.29 7.29 22.99
C ALA A 256 -24.13 6.04 23.26
N ASP A 257 -23.48 5.00 23.77
CA ASP A 257 -24.07 3.72 24.19
C ASP A 257 -25.02 3.08 23.15
N LYS A 258 -24.64 3.12 21.85
CA LYS A 258 -25.44 2.53 20.75
C LYS A 258 -24.73 1.38 20.06
N ILE A 259 -25.45 0.26 19.94
CA ILE A 259 -24.99 -0.97 19.31
C ILE A 259 -25.53 -1.09 17.89
N TYR A 260 -24.65 -1.45 16.96
CA TYR A 260 -24.94 -1.69 15.54
C TYR A 260 -24.39 -3.06 15.12
N THR A 261 -25.15 -3.86 14.38
CA THR A 261 -24.72 -5.20 13.96
C THR A 261 -24.73 -5.30 12.44
N THR A 262 -23.73 -5.94 11.83
CA THR A 262 -23.71 -6.16 10.38
C THR A 262 -24.91 -7.00 9.91
N ALA A 263 -25.41 -6.70 8.70
CA ALA A 263 -26.63 -7.30 8.16
C ALA A 263 -26.35 -8.66 7.49
N SER A 264 -25.12 -8.88 7.00
CA SER A 264 -24.76 -10.05 6.19
C SER A 264 -23.31 -10.51 6.25
N SER A 265 -22.30 -9.70 6.58
CA SER A 265 -20.89 -10.11 6.53
C SER A 265 -20.18 -10.17 7.90
N ASN A 266 -19.00 -10.78 7.92
CA ASN A 266 -18.09 -10.85 9.08
C ASN A 266 -17.10 -9.68 9.17
N LEU A 267 -17.26 -8.69 8.31
CA LEU A 267 -16.44 -7.49 8.22
C LEU A 267 -17.33 -6.27 8.31
N VAL A 268 -16.93 -5.28 9.10
CA VAL A 268 -17.48 -3.93 9.02
C VAL A 268 -16.34 -2.96 8.78
N ARG A 269 -16.52 -2.12 7.75
CA ARG A 269 -15.73 -0.91 7.58
C ARG A 269 -16.36 0.17 8.43
N VAL A 270 -15.69 0.55 9.51
CA VAL A 270 -16.04 1.69 10.34
C VAL A 270 -15.23 2.88 9.83
N SER A 271 -15.89 3.77 9.10
CA SER A 271 -15.29 4.90 8.39
C SER A 271 -15.55 6.20 9.13
N TRP A 272 -14.49 6.79 9.68
CA TRP A 272 -14.53 8.15 10.21
C TRP A 272 -14.21 9.15 9.10
N GLN A 273 -15.17 10.02 8.78
CA GLN A 273 -15.11 10.98 7.68
C GLN A 273 -15.40 12.40 8.20
N PRO A 274 -14.41 13.08 8.80
CA PRO A 274 -14.50 14.49 9.16
C PRO A 274 -14.45 15.37 7.90
N ASP A 275 -15.25 16.44 7.86
CA ASP A 275 -15.46 17.26 6.64
C ASP A 275 -15.85 18.72 6.96
N GLY A 276 -15.41 19.27 8.10
CA GLY A 276 -15.55 20.73 8.35
C GLY A 276 -15.60 21.20 9.80
N GLY A 277 -14.77 20.66 10.69
CA GLY A 277 -14.65 21.16 12.06
C GLY A 277 -13.30 20.88 12.71
N VAL A 278 -12.72 21.89 13.35
CA VAL A 278 -11.69 21.71 14.39
C VAL A 278 -12.36 21.64 15.76
N ASN A 279 -11.78 20.88 16.69
CA ASN A 279 -12.28 20.61 18.05
C ASN A 279 -13.49 19.64 18.16
N VAL A 280 -13.58 18.64 17.28
CA VAL A 280 -14.47 17.49 17.53
C VAL A 280 -13.72 16.38 18.26
N ARG A 281 -14.39 15.76 19.24
CA ARG A 281 -13.84 14.67 20.05
C ARG A 281 -13.57 13.43 19.19
N GLY A 282 -14.40 13.21 18.17
CA GLY A 282 -14.33 12.06 17.27
C GLY A 282 -15.13 10.86 17.79
N MET A 283 -14.70 9.65 17.44
CA MET A 283 -15.33 8.41 17.87
C MET A 283 -14.45 7.57 18.80
N MET A 284 -15.13 6.84 19.68
CA MET A 284 -14.66 5.74 20.50
C MET A 284 -15.65 4.59 20.31
N VAL A 285 -15.20 3.49 19.71
CA VAL A 285 -16.03 2.31 19.40
C VAL A 285 -15.40 1.03 19.95
N SER A 286 -16.21 0.05 20.32
CA SER A 286 -15.77 -1.29 20.73
C SER A 286 -16.41 -2.36 19.83
N SER A 287 -15.76 -3.52 19.70
CA SER A 287 -16.27 -4.65 18.90
C SER A 287 -16.76 -5.83 19.74
N GLY A 288 -17.89 -6.42 19.35
CA GLY A 288 -18.52 -7.63 19.90
C GLY A 288 -18.92 -8.65 18.81
N LEU A 289 -19.40 -9.84 19.18
CA LEU A 289 -19.59 -11.00 18.29
C LEU A 289 -21.04 -11.51 18.12
N ILE A 290 -21.58 -11.66 16.89
CA ILE A 290 -22.74 -12.58 16.57
C ILE A 290 -22.88 -13.06 15.07
N HIS A 291 -22.37 -14.20 14.56
CA HIS A 291 -22.76 -14.94 13.29
C HIS A 291 -22.68 -14.43 11.77
N ALA A 292 -21.60 -14.77 11.01
CA ALA A 292 -20.91 -14.22 9.75
C ALA A 292 -21.38 -14.46 8.28
N SER A 293 -20.59 -13.86 7.34
CA SER A 293 -19.81 -14.62 6.28
C SER A 293 -18.68 -13.84 5.54
N CYS A 294 -17.71 -14.56 4.95
CA CYS A 294 -16.78 -14.11 3.87
C CYS A 294 -17.48 -13.80 2.52
N PRO A 295 -16.79 -13.29 1.46
CA PRO A 295 -17.38 -13.14 0.12
C PRO A 295 -17.92 -14.46 -0.44
N SER A 296 -19.11 -14.42 -1.06
CA SER A 296 -19.82 -15.61 -1.55
C SER A 296 -18.95 -16.51 -2.45
N GLY A 297 -18.60 -17.71 -1.94
CA GLY A 297 -17.77 -18.70 -2.63
C GLY A 297 -16.31 -18.80 -2.13
N PHE A 298 -15.91 -17.96 -1.17
CA PHE A 298 -14.59 -17.95 -0.54
C PHE A 298 -14.67 -18.28 0.96
N GLU A 299 -13.67 -19.01 1.45
CA GLU A 299 -13.45 -19.39 2.86
C GLU A 299 -12.25 -18.57 3.38
N LEU A 300 -12.38 -17.98 4.57
CA LEU A 300 -11.26 -17.29 5.23
C LEU A 300 -10.28 -18.33 5.80
N VAL A 301 -9.00 -18.19 5.50
CA VAL A 301 -7.95 -18.96 6.17
C VAL A 301 -7.04 -18.06 7.01
N ARG A 302 -5.99 -18.63 7.59
CA ARG A 302 -5.00 -17.90 8.41
C ARG A 302 -4.35 -16.75 7.63
N ASP A 303 -3.87 -15.77 8.38
CA ASP A 303 -3.10 -14.62 7.90
C ASP A 303 -3.85 -13.73 6.88
N GLY A 304 -5.18 -13.67 6.97
CA GLY A 304 -6.03 -12.76 6.18
C GLY A 304 -6.22 -13.15 4.71
N GLU A 305 -5.81 -14.37 4.33
CA GLU A 305 -5.98 -14.88 2.97
C GLU A 305 -7.39 -15.46 2.78
N CYS A 306 -8.10 -14.99 1.75
CA CYS A 306 -9.37 -15.59 1.32
C CYS A 306 -9.10 -16.63 0.22
N ARG A 307 -9.60 -17.86 0.39
CA ARG A 307 -9.42 -18.97 -0.57
C ARG A 307 -10.77 -19.50 -1.03
N GLY A 308 -11.03 -19.52 -2.33
CA GLY A 308 -12.38 -19.87 -2.82
C GLY A 308 -12.44 -20.35 -4.26
N GLN A 309 -13.60 -20.93 -4.60
CA GLN A 309 -13.94 -21.31 -5.96
C GLN A 309 -14.66 -20.13 -6.63
N GLN A 310 -13.96 -19.43 -7.53
CA GLN A 310 -14.50 -18.26 -8.21
C GLN A 310 -15.51 -18.67 -9.30
N SER A 311 -15.14 -19.62 -10.17
CA SER A 311 -15.94 -19.99 -11.33
C SER A 311 -15.53 -21.34 -11.93
N LYS A 312 -16.16 -21.74 -13.03
CA LYS A 312 -15.75 -22.88 -13.86
C LYS A 312 -15.76 -22.51 -15.34
N ILE A 313 -14.78 -23.00 -16.07
CA ILE A 313 -14.64 -22.77 -17.53
C ILE A 313 -14.45 -24.11 -18.25
N THR A 314 -14.77 -24.14 -19.55
CA THR A 314 -14.33 -25.23 -20.44
C THR A 314 -13.06 -24.77 -21.14
N SER A 315 -11.96 -25.49 -20.96
CA SER A 315 -10.67 -25.11 -21.54
C SER A 315 -9.87 -26.34 -21.98
N SER A 316 -8.88 -26.14 -22.86
CA SER A 316 -7.87 -27.16 -23.14
C SER A 316 -6.75 -27.10 -22.11
N PHE A 317 -6.11 -28.23 -21.81
CA PHE A 317 -5.01 -28.27 -20.85
C PHE A 317 -3.83 -27.38 -21.27
N ALA A 318 -3.60 -27.18 -22.57
CA ALA A 318 -2.59 -26.26 -23.09
C ALA A 318 -2.83 -24.77 -22.76
N GLN A 319 -4.06 -24.39 -22.40
CA GLN A 319 -4.44 -23.00 -22.06
C GLN A 319 -4.96 -22.83 -20.63
N ALA A 320 -5.16 -23.93 -19.90
CA ALA A 320 -5.85 -23.92 -18.61
C ALA A 320 -5.12 -23.08 -17.55
N SER A 321 -3.80 -23.22 -17.38
CA SER A 321 -3.02 -22.38 -16.44
C SER A 321 -3.15 -20.89 -16.76
N THR A 322 -2.95 -20.50 -18.02
CA THR A 322 -3.06 -19.10 -18.49
C THR A 322 -4.44 -18.51 -18.22
N ASN A 323 -5.50 -19.28 -18.48
CA ASN A 323 -6.87 -18.84 -18.24
C ASN A 323 -7.19 -18.67 -16.75
N VAL A 324 -6.70 -19.57 -15.89
CA VAL A 324 -6.85 -19.48 -14.42
C VAL A 324 -6.10 -18.26 -13.87
N ILE A 325 -4.86 -18.03 -14.30
CA ILE A 325 -4.05 -16.85 -13.91
C ILE A 325 -4.80 -15.54 -14.27
N SER A 326 -5.28 -15.44 -15.50
CA SER A 326 -6.01 -14.26 -16.00
C SER A 326 -7.32 -14.00 -15.23
N GLN A 327 -8.07 -15.05 -14.90
CA GLN A 327 -9.33 -14.96 -14.16
C GLN A 327 -9.14 -14.60 -12.69
N CYS A 328 -8.08 -15.07 -12.03
CA CYS A 328 -7.75 -14.63 -10.68
C CYS A 328 -7.26 -13.18 -10.66
N ALA A 329 -6.44 -12.78 -11.64
CA ALA A 329 -5.95 -11.39 -11.74
C ALA A 329 -7.09 -10.37 -11.91
N SER A 330 -8.19 -10.74 -12.56
CA SER A 330 -9.35 -9.83 -12.76
C SER A 330 -10.11 -9.49 -11.47
N ILE A 331 -9.90 -10.23 -10.38
CA ILE A 331 -10.44 -9.96 -9.04
C ILE A 331 -9.36 -9.54 -8.03
N GLY A 332 -8.19 -9.09 -8.52
CA GLY A 332 -7.05 -8.73 -7.66
C GLY A 332 -6.39 -9.94 -6.96
N GLY A 333 -6.76 -11.16 -7.33
CA GLY A 333 -6.27 -12.39 -6.72
C GLY A 333 -5.14 -13.06 -7.50
N LYS A 334 -4.55 -14.09 -6.89
CA LYS A 334 -3.55 -14.99 -7.49
C LYS A 334 -4.15 -16.40 -7.69
N PRO A 335 -3.63 -17.21 -8.64
CA PRO A 335 -4.00 -18.62 -8.75
C PRO A 335 -3.55 -19.44 -7.52
N ILE A 336 -3.83 -20.75 -7.51
CA ILE A 336 -3.29 -21.66 -6.49
C ILE A 336 -1.75 -21.68 -6.56
N ILE A 337 -1.11 -21.29 -5.46
CA ILE A 337 0.34 -21.34 -5.23
C ILE A 337 0.60 -22.11 -3.93
N ILE A 338 1.60 -23.00 -3.92
CA ILE A 338 1.83 -23.95 -2.83
C ILE A 338 3.30 -23.97 -2.42
N HIS A 339 3.60 -23.39 -1.25
CA HIS A 339 4.94 -23.34 -0.64
C HIS A 339 5.14 -24.31 0.53
N ASN A 340 4.07 -24.96 1.02
CA ASN A 340 4.14 -25.83 2.19
C ASN A 340 3.02 -26.88 2.20
N ALA A 341 3.14 -27.84 3.13
CA ALA A 341 2.22 -28.96 3.28
C ALA A 341 0.80 -28.54 3.73
N GLU A 342 0.66 -27.43 4.47
CA GLU A 342 -0.64 -26.91 4.93
C GLU A 342 -1.46 -26.35 3.75
N HIS A 343 -0.82 -25.59 2.86
CA HIS A 343 -1.42 -25.07 1.62
C HIS A 343 -1.85 -26.23 0.70
N HIS A 344 -0.98 -27.22 0.52
CA HIS A 344 -1.29 -28.43 -0.25
C HIS A 344 -2.48 -29.21 0.34
N TYR A 345 -2.49 -29.40 1.66
CA TYR A 345 -3.56 -30.13 2.34
C TYR A 345 -4.91 -29.43 2.24
N TYR A 346 -4.93 -28.09 2.32
CA TYR A 346 -6.12 -27.28 2.13
C TYR A 346 -6.70 -27.49 0.72
N TRP A 347 -5.92 -27.19 -0.33
CA TRP A 347 -6.41 -27.27 -1.71
C TRP A 347 -6.84 -28.69 -2.11
N ARG A 348 -6.15 -29.72 -1.59
CA ARG A 348 -6.55 -31.13 -1.75
C ARG A 348 -7.94 -31.42 -1.16
N LYS A 349 -8.28 -30.87 0.01
CA LYS A 349 -9.59 -31.06 0.65
C LYS A 349 -10.71 -30.41 -0.18
N THR A 350 -10.40 -29.31 -0.86
CA THR A 350 -11.32 -28.53 -1.71
C THR A 350 -11.38 -29.04 -3.15
N ALA A 351 -10.51 -29.98 -3.56
CA ALA A 351 -10.46 -30.50 -4.92
C ALA A 351 -11.73 -31.31 -5.28
N PRO A 352 -12.29 -31.13 -6.50
CA PRO A 352 -13.47 -31.89 -6.92
C PRO A 352 -13.15 -33.40 -7.05
N PRO A 353 -14.13 -34.29 -6.83
CA PRO A 353 -13.95 -35.72 -7.01
C PRO A 353 -13.50 -36.08 -8.44
N THR A 354 -12.77 -37.19 -8.56
CA THR A 354 -12.39 -37.76 -9.86
C THR A 354 -13.63 -37.91 -10.76
N ASN A 355 -13.52 -37.49 -12.01
CA ASN A 355 -14.58 -37.37 -13.04
C ASN A 355 -15.49 -36.13 -12.99
N ASN A 356 -15.35 -35.19 -12.03
CA ASN A 356 -16.19 -33.99 -11.98
C ASN A 356 -15.49 -32.68 -12.42
N GLY A 357 -14.30 -32.78 -13.03
CA GLY A 357 -13.46 -31.67 -13.53
C GLY A 357 -12.14 -31.52 -12.77
N TYR A 358 -11.35 -30.49 -13.10
CA TYR A 358 -9.96 -30.36 -12.63
C TYR A 358 -9.68 -29.04 -11.90
N MET A 359 -8.86 -29.10 -10.85
CA MET A 359 -8.31 -27.95 -10.12
C MET A 359 -6.86 -27.73 -10.56
N ILE A 360 -6.59 -26.56 -11.13
CA ILE A 360 -5.33 -26.24 -11.81
C ILE A 360 -4.43 -25.37 -10.93
N LEU A 361 -3.13 -25.70 -10.92
CA LEU A 361 -2.10 -24.97 -10.19
C LEU A 361 -1.61 -23.78 -11.01
N GLY A 362 -1.21 -22.70 -10.34
CA GLY A 362 -0.57 -21.52 -10.95
C GLY A 362 0.87 -21.75 -11.40
N LEU A 363 1.22 -22.95 -11.88
CA LEU A 363 2.54 -23.28 -12.39
C LEU A 363 2.66 -22.91 -13.87
N ILE A 364 3.77 -22.28 -14.23
CA ILE A 364 4.08 -21.85 -15.59
C ILE A 364 5.49 -22.31 -16.00
N CYS A 365 5.65 -22.62 -17.28
CA CYS A 365 6.94 -22.95 -17.87
C CYS A 365 7.66 -21.67 -18.31
N ASN A 366 8.79 -21.34 -17.69
CA ASN A 366 9.58 -20.16 -18.06
C ASN A 366 10.24 -20.37 -19.43
N SER A 367 9.94 -19.51 -20.40
CA SER A 367 10.43 -19.63 -21.78
C SER A 367 11.96 -19.53 -21.92
N ASN A 368 12.63 -18.86 -20.97
CA ASN A 368 14.04 -18.55 -21.05
C ASN A 368 14.89 -19.61 -20.35
N THR A 369 14.47 -20.05 -19.16
CA THR A 369 15.20 -21.06 -18.37
C THR A 369 14.74 -22.49 -18.66
N ARG A 370 13.56 -22.66 -19.29
CA ARG A 370 12.85 -23.95 -19.42
C ARG A 370 12.63 -24.66 -18.10
N GLN A 371 12.46 -23.91 -17.02
CA GLN A 371 12.13 -24.44 -15.70
C GLN A 371 10.73 -24.02 -15.28
N TRP A 372 10.11 -24.85 -14.43
CA TRP A 372 8.84 -24.53 -13.81
C TRP A 372 9.00 -23.48 -12.71
N GLN A 373 8.10 -22.50 -12.68
CA GLN A 373 7.97 -21.49 -11.63
C GLN A 373 6.49 -21.22 -11.34
N TRP A 374 6.18 -20.56 -10.23
CA TRP A 374 4.84 -20.08 -9.94
C TRP A 374 4.52 -18.79 -10.72
N ALA A 375 3.23 -18.51 -10.88
CA ALA A 375 2.72 -17.34 -11.61
C ALA A 375 3.09 -15.99 -10.97
N ASP A 376 3.47 -15.97 -9.68
CA ASP A 376 3.98 -14.76 -9.01
C ASP A 376 5.51 -14.61 -9.09
N GLY A 377 6.18 -15.48 -9.85
CA GLY A 377 7.63 -15.46 -10.06
C GLY A 377 8.44 -16.25 -9.03
N SER A 378 7.82 -16.79 -7.99
CA SER A 378 8.50 -17.63 -7.01
C SER A 378 8.91 -19.00 -7.59
N GLY A 379 10.01 -19.56 -7.07
CA GLY A 379 10.50 -20.88 -7.45
C GLY A 379 9.72 -22.02 -6.78
N ILE A 380 9.86 -23.25 -7.29
CA ILE A 380 9.27 -24.44 -6.65
C ILE A 380 10.13 -24.92 -5.49
N ASP A 381 9.67 -24.59 -4.28
CA ASP A 381 10.23 -24.99 -2.98
C ASP A 381 9.50 -26.20 -2.36
N TYR A 382 8.21 -26.39 -2.66
CA TYR A 382 7.41 -27.53 -2.18
C TYR A 382 7.05 -28.53 -3.29
N LYS A 383 7.15 -29.83 -2.97
CA LYS A 383 6.75 -30.96 -3.83
C LYS A 383 6.12 -32.06 -2.96
N PRO A 384 4.92 -32.58 -3.29
CA PRO A 384 4.26 -33.61 -2.47
C PRO A 384 5.00 -34.96 -2.54
N ILE A 385 5.04 -35.68 -1.41
CA ILE A 385 5.74 -36.96 -1.28
C ILE A 385 4.89 -38.09 -1.88
N GLY A 386 5.41 -38.76 -2.92
CA GLY A 386 4.90 -40.06 -3.40
C GLY A 386 4.37 -40.13 -4.85
N GLY A 387 4.42 -39.04 -5.62
CA GLY A 387 3.85 -39.00 -6.98
C GLY A 387 4.50 -40.00 -7.97
N ASN A 388 3.69 -40.91 -8.51
CA ASN A 388 4.07 -41.73 -9.66
C ASN A 388 3.98 -40.86 -10.93
N ASN A 389 5.13 -40.57 -11.57
CA ASN A 389 5.23 -39.54 -12.62
C ASN A 389 4.81 -40.07 -14.01
N GLY A 390 3.55 -40.47 -14.20
CA GLY A 390 3.05 -40.81 -15.52
C GLY A 390 1.65 -41.42 -15.57
N TYR A 391 1.00 -41.23 -16.72
CA TYR A 391 -0.14 -42.02 -17.16
C TYR A 391 0.24 -43.49 -17.32
N ASN A 392 -0.72 -44.37 -16.98
CA ASN A 392 -0.87 -45.73 -17.50
C ASN A 392 -2.25 -45.81 -18.15
#